data_AF-A0A1Y1WN79-F1
#
_entry.id   AF-A0A1Y1WN79-F1
#
_cell.length_a   1.000
_cell.length_b   1.000
_cell.length_c   1.000
_cell.angle_alpha   90.00
_cell.angle_beta   90.00
_cell.angle_gamma   90.00
#
_symmetry.space_group_name_H-M   'P 1'
#
loop_
_entity.id
_entity.type
_entity.pdbx_description
1 polymer ?
#
loop_
_entity_poly.entity_id
_entity_poly.type
_entity_poly.pdbx_seq_one_letter_code
_entity_poly.pdbx_strand_id
1 'polypeptide(L)'
;MATVRKFSANILNHVKAEHAETAFKVSFVNGHWRPPHFSLRRQAELRKACLVQGIDPTSIGMSELAPKKPVRSKPPKGHKQQRTYAEKQAMIQKNLDEMPEKIRKWKEDLAKEKEKNKSSLPF
;
A
#
# COMPACT_ATOMS: atom_id res chain seq x y z
N MET A 1 16.36 9.59 -32.05
CA MET A 1 17.51 9.99 -31.21
C MET A 1 17.02 10.99 -30.17
N ALA A 2 17.26 10.75 -28.88
CA ALA A 2 16.84 11.69 -27.84
C ALA A 2 17.77 12.92 -27.85
N THR A 3 17.20 14.12 -27.91
CA THR A 3 17.97 15.38 -27.84
C THR A 3 18.56 15.57 -26.45
N VAL A 4 19.82 15.98 -26.36
CA VAL A 4 20.48 16.33 -25.09
C VAL A 4 19.69 17.44 -24.40
N ARG A 5 19.38 17.26 -23.11
CA ARG A 5 18.61 18.23 -22.34
C ARG A 5 19.41 19.53 -22.20
N LYS A 6 18.80 20.65 -22.61
CA LYS A 6 19.36 21.99 -22.40
C LYS A 6 18.94 22.50 -21.02
N PHE A 7 19.88 23.07 -20.28
CA PHE A 7 19.65 23.70 -18.98
C PHE A 7 19.84 25.21 -19.09
N SER A 8 19.17 25.97 -18.23
CA SER A 8 19.33 27.43 -18.18
C SER A 8 20.70 27.81 -17.61
N ALA A 9 21.20 28.98 -18.00
CA ALA A 9 22.47 29.51 -17.51
C ALA A 9 22.53 29.55 -15.97
N ASN A 10 21.42 29.92 -15.32
CA ASN A 10 21.33 29.94 -13.86
C ASN A 10 21.62 28.58 -13.23
N ILE A 11 21.06 27.49 -13.79
CA ILE A 11 21.31 26.13 -13.28
C ILE A 11 22.79 25.79 -13.46
N LEU A 12 23.37 26.09 -14.63
CA LEU A 12 24.77 25.80 -14.92
C LEU A 12 25.73 26.56 -14.00
N ASN A 13 25.40 27.80 -13.64
CA ASN A 13 26.19 28.59 -12.69
C ASN A 13 26.20 27.94 -11.29
N HIS A 14 25.07 27.37 -10.86
CA HIS A 14 25.02 26.65 -9.59
C HIS A 14 25.77 25.33 -9.60
N VAL A 15 25.92 24.67 -10.76
CA VAL A 15 26.73 23.45 -10.91
C VAL A 15 28.22 23.76 -10.81
N LYS A 16 28.66 24.96 -11.23
CA LYS A 16 30.06 25.38 -11.14
C LYS A 16 30.48 25.83 -9.73
N ALA A 17 29.52 26.13 -8.86
CA ALA A 17 29.77 26.62 -7.51
C ALA A 17 29.56 25.52 -6.48
N GLU A 18 30.43 25.47 -5.47
CA GLU A 18 30.24 24.60 -4.31
C GLU A 18 29.21 25.23 -3.35
N HIS A 19 28.28 24.42 -2.84
CA HIS A 19 27.31 24.86 -1.84
C HIS A 19 27.49 24.06 -0.56
N ALA A 20 27.21 24.69 0.59
CA ALA A 20 27.15 23.97 1.86
C ALA A 20 26.05 22.90 1.83
N GLU A 21 26.29 21.76 2.50
CA GLU A 21 25.30 20.66 2.56
C GLU A 21 23.94 21.10 3.14
N THR A 22 23.97 22.10 4.03
CA THR A 22 22.78 22.70 4.65
C THR A 22 21.86 23.37 3.62
N ALA A 23 22.37 23.74 2.44
CA ALA A 23 21.57 24.29 1.36
C ALA A 23 20.63 23.24 0.71
N PHE A 24 20.98 21.96 0.82
CA PHE A 24 20.23 20.85 0.22
C PHE A 24 19.38 20.06 1.23
N LYS A 25 19.68 20.18 2.53
CA LYS A 25 18.99 19.47 3.62
C LYS A 25 18.06 20.42 4.38
N VAL A 26 17.02 19.85 4.99
CA VAL A 26 16.14 20.58 5.93
C VAL A 26 16.93 20.86 7.20
N SER A 27 16.77 22.05 7.79
CA SER A 27 17.38 22.40 9.08
C SER A 27 16.30 22.69 10.13
N PHE A 28 16.57 22.36 11.40
CA PHE A 28 15.69 22.68 12.51
C PHE A 28 16.22 23.92 13.23
N VAL A 29 15.48 25.02 13.18
CA VAL A 29 15.90 26.32 13.71
C VAL A 29 14.72 26.97 14.43
N ASN A 30 14.93 27.38 15.68
CA ASN A 30 13.94 28.08 16.52
C ASN A 30 12.59 27.33 16.61
N GLY A 31 12.64 26.02 16.88
CA GLY A 31 11.45 25.19 17.04
C GLY A 31 10.73 24.83 15.73
N HIS A 32 11.25 25.24 14.57
CA HIS A 32 10.61 25.02 13.28
C HIS A 32 11.58 24.37 12.28
N TRP A 33 11.02 23.51 11.41
CA TRP A 33 11.77 22.97 10.28
C TRP A 33 11.78 23.97 9.13
N ARG A 34 12.98 24.42 8.75
CA ARG A 34 13.20 25.30 7.59
C ARG A 34 13.45 24.45 6.34
N PRO A 35 12.79 24.75 5.22
CA PRO A 35 13.03 24.03 3.97
C PRO A 35 14.46 24.27 3.47
N PRO A 36 15.01 23.36 2.66
CA PRO A 36 16.31 23.57 2.04
C PRO A 36 16.27 24.80 1.13
N HIS A 37 17.42 25.46 0.98
CA HIS A 37 17.59 26.60 0.09
C HIS A 37 17.25 26.24 -1.37
N PHE A 38 17.61 25.03 -1.80
CA PHE A 38 17.21 24.48 -3.09
C PHE A 38 16.03 23.53 -2.92
N SER A 39 14.90 23.83 -3.58
CA SER A 39 13.74 22.93 -3.60
C SER A 39 14.06 21.58 -4.26
N LEU A 40 13.33 20.52 -3.91
CA LEU A 40 13.56 19.17 -4.45
C LEU A 40 13.57 19.12 -5.99
N ARG A 41 12.74 19.94 -6.65
CA ARG A 41 12.75 20.08 -8.11
C ARG A 41 14.10 20.62 -8.60
N ARG A 42 14.57 21.71 -7.99
CA ARG A 42 15.83 22.35 -8.34
C ARG A 42 17.03 21.44 -8.05
N GLN A 43 17.00 20.70 -6.94
CA GLN A 43 18.00 19.67 -6.65
C GLN A 43 18.03 18.59 -7.74
N ALA A 44 16.88 18.10 -8.19
CA ALA A 44 16.81 17.12 -9.28
C ALA A 44 17.29 17.68 -10.62
N GLU A 45 17.05 18.97 -10.91
CA GLU A 45 17.58 19.65 -12.08
C GLU A 45 19.11 19.81 -12.01
N LEU A 46 19.65 20.22 -10.87
CA LEU A 46 21.08 20.32 -10.63
C LEU A 46 21.75 18.96 -10.82
N ARG A 47 21.23 17.88 -10.20
CA ARG A 47 21.77 16.53 -10.40
C ARG A 47 21.80 16.13 -11.86
N LYS A 48 20.72 16.37 -12.61
CA LYS A 48 20.69 16.07 -14.05
C LYS A 48 21.68 16.93 -14.83
N ALA A 49 21.88 18.19 -14.46
CA ALA A 49 22.87 19.06 -15.08
C ALA A 49 24.31 18.60 -14.80
N CYS A 50 24.61 18.17 -13.57
CA CYS A 50 25.89 17.58 -13.19
C CYS A 50 26.20 16.35 -14.04
N LEU A 51 25.24 15.43 -14.15
CA LEU A 51 25.37 14.22 -14.98
C LEU A 51 25.63 14.55 -16.46
N VAL A 52 24.99 15.58 -17.01
CA VAL A 52 25.22 16.01 -18.40
C VAL A 52 26.59 16.67 -18.58
N GLN A 53 27.11 17.35 -17.56
CA GLN A 53 28.44 17.97 -17.57
C GLN A 53 29.57 17.02 -17.18
N GLY A 54 29.26 15.78 -16.77
CA GLY A 54 30.26 14.82 -16.27
C GLY A 54 30.83 15.18 -14.91
N ILE A 55 30.13 16.02 -14.13
CA ILE A 55 30.52 16.43 -12.77
C ILE A 55 29.78 15.53 -11.78
N ASP A 56 30.47 15.06 -10.75
CA ASP A 56 29.84 14.30 -9.67
C ASP A 56 28.94 15.22 -8.83
N PRO A 57 27.63 14.93 -8.67
CA PRO A 57 26.76 15.70 -7.78
C PRO A 57 27.30 15.91 -6.36
N THR A 58 28.09 14.96 -5.84
CA THR A 58 28.66 15.06 -4.49
C THR A 58 29.65 16.22 -4.35
N SER A 59 30.37 16.57 -5.42
CA SER A 59 31.36 17.66 -5.41
C SER A 59 30.73 19.04 -5.20
N ILE A 60 29.44 19.19 -5.49
CA ILE A 60 28.68 20.44 -5.32
C ILE A 60 28.04 20.54 -3.92
N GLY A 61 28.21 19.50 -3.09
CA GLY A 61 27.64 19.39 -1.75
C GLY A 61 26.28 18.68 -1.70
N MET A 62 25.84 18.04 -2.80
CA MET A 62 24.62 17.22 -2.78
C MET A 62 24.89 15.85 -2.18
N SER A 63 23.92 15.33 -1.41
CA SER A 63 24.03 13.97 -0.89
C SER A 63 23.91 12.94 -2.02
N GLU A 64 24.59 11.81 -1.82
CA GLU A 64 24.45 10.61 -2.66
C GLU A 64 22.98 10.15 -2.74
N LEU A 65 22.64 9.50 -3.86
CA LEU A 65 21.31 8.92 -4.02
C LEU A 65 21.21 7.65 -3.20
N ALA A 66 20.22 7.60 -2.31
CA ALA A 66 19.87 6.37 -1.62
C ALA A 66 19.50 5.27 -2.64
N PRO A 67 19.90 4.00 -2.38
CA PRO A 67 19.55 2.89 -3.26
C PRO A 67 18.02 2.71 -3.33
N LYS A 68 17.53 2.30 -4.50
CA LYS A 68 16.09 2.09 -4.73
C LYS A 68 15.60 0.92 -3.88
N LYS A 69 14.69 1.20 -2.93
CA LYS A 69 14.02 0.16 -2.14
C LYS A 69 13.12 -0.71 -3.04
N PRO A 70 12.99 -2.02 -2.74
CA PRO A 70 12.07 -2.88 -3.46
C PRO A 70 10.62 -2.37 -3.28
N VAL A 71 9.85 -2.40 -4.36
CA VAL A 71 8.47 -1.85 -4.38
C VAL A 71 7.53 -2.63 -3.47
N ARG A 72 7.73 -3.95 -3.35
CA ARG A 72 6.92 -4.83 -2.52
C ARG A 72 7.83 -5.64 -1.61
N SER A 73 7.68 -5.43 -0.30
CA SER A 73 8.35 -6.22 0.73
C SER A 73 7.39 -7.13 1.48
N LYS A 74 6.10 -6.76 1.55
CA LYS A 74 5.08 -7.48 2.29
C LYS A 74 4.32 -8.46 1.38
N PRO A 75 3.93 -9.64 1.88
CA PRO A 75 3.06 -10.53 1.14
C PRO A 75 1.69 -9.88 0.89
N PRO A 76 0.99 -10.26 -0.19
CA PRO A 76 -0.33 -9.74 -0.49
C PRO A 76 -1.34 -10.19 0.58
N LYS A 77 -2.26 -9.30 0.93
CA LYS A 77 -3.31 -9.53 1.95
C LYS A 77 -4.24 -10.72 1.64
N GLY A 78 -4.36 -11.10 0.38
CA GLY A 78 -5.33 -12.09 -0.10
C GLY A 78 -6.76 -11.54 -0.22
N HIS A 79 -7.59 -12.20 -1.01
CA HIS A 79 -9.00 -11.85 -1.18
C HIS A 79 -9.83 -12.19 0.07
N LYS A 80 -11.02 -11.59 0.22
CA LYS A 80 -11.93 -11.91 1.34
C LYS A 80 -12.22 -13.41 1.42
N GLN A 81 -12.50 -14.05 0.29
CA GLN A 81 -12.81 -15.48 0.22
C GLN A 81 -11.66 -16.37 0.72
N GLN A 82 -10.41 -16.03 0.36
CA GLN A 82 -9.23 -16.76 0.82
C GLN A 82 -9.03 -16.61 2.34
N ARG A 83 -9.28 -15.40 2.87
CA ARG A 83 -9.14 -15.13 4.30
C ARG A 83 -10.20 -15.83 5.15
N THR A 84 -11.44 -15.92 4.67
CA THR A 84 -12.56 -16.52 5.43
C THR A 84 -12.83 -17.98 5.08
N TYR A 85 -11.98 -18.61 4.25
CA TYR A 85 -12.20 -19.97 3.77
C TYR A 85 -12.28 -20.98 4.92
N ALA A 86 -11.35 -20.90 5.88
CA ALA A 86 -11.30 -21.78 7.04
C ALA A 86 -12.57 -21.68 7.91
N GLU A 87 -13.04 -20.46 8.16
CA GLU A 87 -14.28 -20.21 8.91
C GLU A 87 -15.49 -20.81 8.21
N LYS A 88 -15.58 -20.64 6.88
CA LYS A 88 -16.65 -21.24 6.08
C LYS A 88 -16.62 -22.76 6.14
N GLN A 89 -15.44 -23.37 6.05
CA GLN A 89 -15.29 -24.82 6.13
C GLN A 89 -15.73 -25.35 7.50
N ALA A 90 -15.35 -24.67 8.59
CA ALA A 90 -15.79 -25.04 9.94
C ALA A 90 -17.32 -24.94 10.11
N MET A 91 -17.93 -23.89 9.57
CA MET A 91 -19.38 -23.72 9.60
C MET A 91 -20.12 -24.80 8.80
N ILE A 92 -19.58 -25.19 7.64
CA ILE A 92 -20.13 -26.30 6.85
C ILE A 92 -20.07 -27.60 7.64
N GLN A 93 -18.93 -27.90 8.27
CA GLN A 93 -18.79 -29.12 9.08
C GLN A 93 -19.80 -29.15 10.23
N LYS A 94 -19.91 -28.06 10.99
CA LYS A 94 -20.90 -27.95 12.07
C LYS A 94 -22.33 -28.18 11.58
N ASN A 95 -22.67 -27.65 10.41
CA ASN A 95 -24.00 -27.85 9.82
C ASN A 95 -24.25 -29.30 9.41
N LEU A 96 -23.23 -30.02 8.95
CA LEU A 96 -23.31 -31.44 8.63
C LEU A 96 -23.49 -32.28 9.91
N ASP A 97 -22.78 -31.93 10.98
CA ASP A 97 -22.86 -32.63 12.27
C ASP A 97 -24.26 -32.45 12.91
N GLU A 98 -24.84 -31.24 12.83
CA GLU A 98 -26.20 -30.93 13.33
C GLU A 98 -27.34 -31.44 12.42
N MET A 99 -27.01 -31.95 11.23
CA MET A 99 -28.00 -32.34 10.23
C MET A 99 -29.00 -33.40 10.74
N PRO A 100 -28.60 -34.48 11.44
CA PRO A 100 -29.53 -35.52 11.89
C PRO A 100 -30.59 -34.99 12.86
N GLU A 101 -30.20 -34.10 13.78
CA GLU A 101 -31.11 -33.50 14.74
C GLU A 101 -32.14 -32.58 14.05
N LYS A 102 -31.69 -31.78 13.08
CA LYS A 102 -32.57 -30.94 12.27
C LYS A 102 -33.58 -31.78 11.50
N ILE A 103 -33.16 -32.92 10.93
CA ILE A 103 -34.06 -33.86 10.25
C ILE A 103 -35.07 -34.45 11.23
N ARG A 104 -34.65 -34.87 12.43
CA ARG A 104 -35.55 -35.42 13.45
C ARG A 104 -36.62 -34.40 13.84
N LYS A 105 -36.20 -33.18 14.17
CA LYS A 105 -37.09 -32.09 14.55
C LYS A 105 -38.09 -31.76 13.44
N TRP A 106 -37.63 -31.67 12.19
CA TRP A 106 -38.50 -31.43 11.04
C TRP A 106 -39.56 -32.52 10.86
N LYS A 107 -39.20 -33.80 11.05
CA LYS A 107 -40.15 -34.92 10.99
C LYS A 107 -41.19 -34.87 12.12
N GLU A 108 -40.76 -34.55 13.34
CA GLU A 108 -41.65 -34.39 14.49
C GLU A 108 -42.66 -33.25 14.26
N ASP A 109 -42.20 -32.12 13.72
CA ASP A 109 -43.05 -30.97 13.43
C ASP A 109 -44.08 -31.31 12.34
N LEU A 110 -43.67 -32.03 11.28
CA LEU A 110 -44.60 -32.55 10.27
C LEU A 110 -45.66 -33.48 10.87
N ALA A 111 -45.29 -34.34 11.80
CA ALA A 111 -46.24 -35.24 12.46
C ALA A 111 -47.26 -34.46 13.29
N LYS A 112 -46.80 -33.47 14.08
CA LYS A 112 -47.67 -32.60 14.88
C LYS A 112 -48.64 -31.79 14.00
N GLU A 113 -48.17 -31.25 12.88
CA GLU A 113 -49.04 -30.52 11.95
C GLU A 113 -50.08 -31.45 11.30
N LYS A 114 -49.73 -32.70 10.99
CA LYS A 114 -50.71 -33.70 10.53
C LYS A 114 -51.76 -34.03 11.59
N GLU A 115 -51.36 -34.16 12.85
CA GLU A 115 -52.28 -34.42 13.97
C GLU A 115 -53.25 -33.26 14.20
N LYS A 116 -52.76 -32.01 14.16
CA LYS A 116 -53.60 -30.81 14.26
C LYS A 116 -54.66 -30.73 13.15
N ASN A 117 -54.26 -31.10 11.93
CA ASN A 117 -55.14 -31.08 10.76
C ASN A 117 -56.07 -32.29 10.67
N LYS A 118 -55.95 -33.27 11.58
CA LYS A 118 -56.85 -34.42 11.64
C LYS A 118 -58.19 -33.96 12.21
N SER A 119 -59.28 -34.09 11.45
CA SER A 119 -60.61 -33.75 11.94
C SER A 119 -60.98 -34.65 13.12
N SER A 120 -61.63 -34.08 14.13
CA SER A 120 -62.09 -34.82 15.32
C SER A 120 -63.43 -35.54 15.11
N LEU A 121 -64.06 -35.36 13.94
CA LEU A 121 -65.33 -35.99 13.60
C LEU A 121 -65.09 -37.36 12.97
N PRO A 122 -65.89 -38.39 13.31
CA PRO A 122 -65.63 -39.79 12.94
C PRO A 122 -66.08 -40.14 11.51
N PHE A 123 -66.11 -39.18 10.58
CA PHE A 123 -66.54 -39.34 9.19
C PHE A 123 -65.63 -38.57 8.25
#